data_AF-A0A6L9S3V9-F1
#
_entry.id   AF-A0A6L9S3V9-F1
#
_cell.length_a   1.000
_cell.length_b   1.000
_cell.length_c   1.000
_cell.angle_alpha   90.00
_cell.angle_beta   90.00
_cell.angle_gamma   90.00
#
_symmetry.space_group_name_H-M   'P 1'
#
loop_
_entity.id
_entity.type
_entity.pdbx_description
1 polymer ?
#
loop_
_entity_poly.entity_id
_entity_poly.type
_entity_poly.pdbx_seq_one_letter_code
_entity_poly.pdbx_strand_id
1 'polypeptide(L)'
;MTGKKTLIPLLGAALAVALTGCGGDDESPFLAENAESQPAEGDSDTTQQGAGNREDPQPSSEYCDLAEEFGNDLLTDAQFDARWRATEIIDSFRAIAHAAPDDAVANDWNAMADVIEEVADLDMSYPGDLENALFELSINEADRFGDIEAVPARLNAHLENGCTFSESQTGDADLGAEPANEYCDQVRPLSHNLVSDVEEVRQPNGVHLGTYLASMFLDIAATAPDDAIAEDWTNLAGRVGSMAGRMHTDSVPDEFQALENDEEFGPIIERLKRHIDTECG
;
A
#
# COMPACT_ATOMS: atom_id res chain seq x y z
N MET A 1 -13.77 10.86 25.12
CA MET A 1 -14.20 10.51 23.75
C MET A 1 -13.05 9.73 23.19
N THR A 2 -13.24 8.47 22.82
CA THR A 2 -12.16 7.64 22.26
C THR A 2 -11.95 8.09 20.83
N GLY A 3 -10.75 8.58 20.49
CA GLY A 3 -10.39 8.94 19.12
C GLY A 3 -10.36 7.69 18.24
N LYS A 4 -10.91 7.78 17.03
CA LYS A 4 -10.75 6.73 16.01
C LYS A 4 -9.31 6.78 15.51
N LYS A 5 -8.64 5.63 15.46
CA LYS A 5 -7.28 5.50 14.93
C LYS A 5 -7.37 4.92 13.51
N THR A 6 -6.49 5.38 12.62
CA THR A 6 -6.42 4.91 11.21
C THR A 6 -5.03 4.33 10.97
N LEU A 7 -4.96 3.13 10.40
CA LEU A 7 -3.69 2.38 10.19
C LEU A 7 -3.06 2.64 8.82
N ILE A 8 -3.83 3.20 7.90
CA ILE A 8 -3.40 3.55 6.53
C ILE A 8 -2.06 4.31 6.49
N PRO A 9 -1.81 5.36 7.32
CA PRO A 9 -0.53 6.06 7.26
C PRO A 9 0.67 5.21 7.74
N LEU A 10 0.43 4.14 8.50
CA LEU A 10 1.44 3.23 9.01
C LEU A 10 1.84 2.20 7.95
N LEU A 11 0.85 1.65 7.24
CA LEU A 11 1.04 0.66 6.18
C LEU A 11 1.55 1.30 4.88
N GLY A 12 1.24 2.57 4.63
CA GLY A 12 1.50 3.20 3.33
C GLY A 12 0.51 2.72 2.27
N ALA A 13 0.12 3.62 1.36
CA ALA A 13 -0.89 3.34 0.34
C ALA A 13 -0.47 2.21 -0.60
N ALA A 14 0.81 2.19 -0.98
CA ALA A 14 1.37 1.17 -1.86
C ALA A 14 1.20 -0.24 -1.28
N LEU A 15 1.54 -0.44 0.00
CA LEU A 15 1.39 -1.74 0.64
C LEU A 15 -0.09 -2.15 0.75
N ALA A 16 -0.99 -1.21 1.07
CA ALA A 16 -2.42 -1.50 1.12
C ALA A 16 -2.96 -2.00 -0.23
N VAL A 17 -2.50 -1.41 -1.34
CA VAL A 17 -2.86 -1.83 -2.70
C VAL A 17 -2.24 -3.19 -3.04
N ALA A 18 -0.94 -3.38 -2.79
CA ALA A 18 -0.23 -4.62 -3.07
C ALA A 18 -0.79 -5.81 -2.30
N LEU A 19 -1.30 -5.59 -1.08
CA LEU A 19 -1.97 -6.63 -0.31
C LEU A 19 -3.24 -7.10 -1.04
N THR A 20 -4.11 -6.21 -1.50
CA THR A 20 -5.38 -6.61 -2.14
C THR A 20 -5.26 -7.17 -3.55
N GLY A 21 -4.17 -6.89 -4.25
CA GLY A 21 -3.99 -7.43 -5.60
C GLY A 21 -3.56 -8.90 -5.62
N CYS A 22 -3.24 -9.51 -4.48
CA CYS A 22 -2.61 -10.82 -4.39
C CYS A 22 -3.53 -12.03 -4.73
N GLY A 23 -4.70 -11.78 -5.33
CA GLY A 23 -5.71 -12.77 -5.69
C GLY A 23 -5.44 -13.52 -6.98
N GLY A 24 -4.95 -14.74 -6.85
CA GLY A 24 -5.11 -15.77 -7.87
C GLY A 24 -6.55 -16.27 -7.87
N ASP A 25 -7.31 -15.96 -8.92
CA ASP A 25 -8.67 -16.44 -9.16
C ASP A 25 -8.62 -17.96 -9.51
N ASP A 26 -8.39 -18.81 -8.51
CA ASP A 26 -8.31 -20.27 -8.65
C ASP A 26 -9.53 -20.96 -7.99
N GLU A 27 -10.73 -20.60 -8.46
CA GLU A 27 -11.91 -21.47 -8.36
C GLU A 27 -12.46 -21.79 -9.76
N SER A 28 -11.96 -22.88 -10.35
CA SER A 28 -12.74 -23.65 -11.34
C SER A 28 -12.71 -25.14 -10.99
N PRO A 29 -13.74 -25.64 -10.28
CA PRO A 29 -13.95 -27.07 -10.14
C PRO A 29 -14.61 -27.54 -11.44
N PHE A 30 -13.90 -28.21 -12.36
CA PHE A 30 -14.43 -29.27 -13.27
C PHE A 30 -13.41 -29.68 -14.36
N LEU A 31 -13.19 -31.00 -14.47
CA LEU A 31 -12.45 -31.79 -15.48
C LEU A 31 -10.93 -31.93 -15.24
N ALA A 32 -10.32 -33.11 -15.10
CA ALA A 32 -10.67 -34.41 -15.69
C ALA A 32 -10.33 -35.60 -14.77
N GLU A 33 -11.31 -36.48 -14.60
CA GLU A 33 -11.08 -37.90 -14.31
C GLU A 33 -10.33 -38.57 -15.47
N ASN A 34 -9.50 -39.56 -15.11
CA ASN A 34 -8.91 -40.62 -15.94
C ASN A 34 -7.54 -40.36 -16.58
N ALA A 35 -6.49 -40.78 -15.85
CA ALA A 35 -5.37 -41.52 -16.44
C ALA A 35 -4.73 -42.44 -15.39
N GLU A 36 -5.33 -43.61 -15.16
CA GLU A 36 -4.58 -44.76 -14.66
C GLU A 36 -3.65 -45.28 -15.77
N SER A 37 -2.33 -45.32 -15.54
CA SER A 37 -1.41 -46.36 -16.06
C SER A 37 0.00 -46.21 -15.46
N GLN A 38 0.25 -47.02 -14.43
CA GLN A 38 1.46 -47.81 -14.10
C GLN A 38 2.90 -47.25 -14.17
N PRO A 39 3.82 -47.76 -13.31
CA PRO A 39 5.16 -47.23 -13.12
C PRO A 39 6.18 -47.84 -14.08
N ALA A 40 7.16 -47.04 -14.51
CA ALA A 40 8.37 -47.53 -15.14
C ALA A 40 9.58 -47.16 -14.28
N GLU A 41 10.16 -48.19 -13.66
CA GLU A 41 11.50 -48.14 -13.08
C GLU A 41 12.53 -47.90 -14.19
N GLY A 42 13.44 -46.95 -13.97
CA GLY A 42 14.46 -46.56 -14.94
C GLY A 42 15.65 -45.89 -14.26
N ASP A 43 16.58 -46.73 -13.82
CA ASP A 43 17.93 -46.41 -13.40
C ASP A 43 18.68 -45.62 -14.50
N SER A 44 19.22 -44.45 -14.18
CA SER A 44 20.22 -43.75 -14.98
C SER A 44 21.02 -42.78 -14.13
N ASP A 45 22.16 -43.30 -13.69
CA ASP A 45 23.36 -42.64 -13.21
C ASP A 45 23.79 -41.51 -14.18
N THR A 46 23.75 -40.24 -13.75
CA THR A 46 24.51 -39.15 -14.40
C THR A 46 24.86 -38.06 -13.38
N THR A 47 26.17 -37.95 -13.14
CA THR A 47 26.87 -36.84 -12.50
C THR A 47 26.43 -35.45 -13.00
N GLN A 48 26.11 -34.53 -12.08
CA GLN A 48 26.42 -33.12 -12.29
C GLN A 48 26.72 -32.40 -10.98
N GLN A 49 27.88 -31.76 -10.97
CA GLN A 49 28.38 -30.86 -9.93
C GLN A 49 27.31 -29.81 -9.59
N GLY A 50 26.93 -29.75 -8.32
CA GLY A 50 26.14 -28.67 -7.76
C GLY A 50 26.91 -27.35 -7.88
N ALA A 51 26.67 -26.63 -8.97
CA ALA A 51 26.62 -25.19 -8.93
C ALA A 51 25.34 -24.86 -8.14
N GLY A 52 25.50 -24.32 -6.93
CA GLY A 52 24.37 -23.81 -6.16
C GLY A 52 23.73 -22.67 -6.93
N ASN A 53 22.70 -22.99 -7.70
CA ASN A 53 21.64 -22.04 -7.97
C ASN A 53 21.11 -21.66 -6.60
N ARG A 54 21.40 -20.43 -6.19
CA ARG A 54 20.64 -19.76 -5.17
C ARG A 54 19.29 -19.54 -5.84
N GLU A 55 18.40 -20.52 -5.71
CA GLU A 55 16.98 -20.29 -5.97
C GLU A 55 16.61 -19.19 -4.99
N ASP A 56 16.34 -17.99 -5.50
CA ASP A 56 15.68 -16.99 -4.69
C ASP A 56 14.41 -17.65 -4.14
N PRO A 57 14.18 -17.59 -2.82
CA PRO A 57 13.06 -18.28 -2.22
C PRO A 57 11.79 -17.71 -2.85
N GLN A 58 11.13 -18.50 -3.69
CA GLN A 58 9.81 -18.14 -4.16
C GLN A 58 8.89 -18.11 -2.94
N PRO A 59 8.08 -17.06 -2.75
CA PRO A 59 7.09 -17.07 -1.69
C PRO A 59 6.18 -18.28 -1.83
N SER A 60 5.84 -18.83 -0.67
CA SER A 60 4.81 -19.83 -0.58
C SER A 60 3.48 -19.22 -1.01
N SER A 61 2.60 -20.03 -1.62
CA SER A 61 1.23 -19.59 -1.88
C SER A 61 0.54 -19.13 -0.59
N GLU A 62 0.82 -19.82 0.52
CA GLU A 62 0.32 -19.48 1.85
C GLU A 62 0.70 -18.06 2.31
N TYR A 63 1.92 -17.60 2.05
CA TYR A 63 2.33 -16.22 2.35
C TYR A 63 1.49 -15.20 1.59
N CYS A 64 1.29 -15.44 0.31
CA CYS A 64 0.54 -14.58 -0.60
C CYS A 64 -0.95 -14.55 -0.22
N ASP A 65 -1.56 -15.71 0.01
CA ASP A 65 -2.97 -15.83 0.42
C ASP A 65 -3.23 -15.07 1.74
N LEU A 66 -2.32 -15.20 2.73
CA LEU A 66 -2.44 -14.50 4.01
C LEU A 66 -2.27 -12.98 3.88
N ALA A 67 -1.33 -12.54 3.04
CA ALA A 67 -1.13 -11.13 2.76
C ALA A 67 -2.37 -10.53 2.08
N GLU A 68 -2.98 -11.27 1.17
CA GLU A 68 -4.22 -10.88 0.49
C GLU A 68 -5.41 -10.74 1.42
N GLU A 69 -5.69 -11.78 2.21
CA GLU A 69 -6.78 -11.80 3.18
C GLU A 69 -6.66 -10.59 4.12
N PHE A 70 -5.45 -10.32 4.61
CA PHE A 70 -5.17 -9.19 5.46
C PHE A 70 -5.41 -7.83 4.77
N GLY A 71 -4.99 -7.67 3.51
CA GLY A 71 -5.26 -6.46 2.74
C GLY A 71 -6.75 -6.18 2.58
N ASN A 72 -7.51 -7.20 2.22
CA ASN A 72 -8.94 -7.11 1.99
C ASN A 72 -9.70 -6.74 3.27
N ASP A 73 -9.32 -7.35 4.40
CA ASP A 73 -9.87 -7.02 5.71
C ASP A 73 -9.54 -5.58 6.12
N LEU A 74 -8.32 -5.13 5.85
CA LEU A 74 -7.87 -3.79 6.22
C LEU A 74 -8.53 -2.70 5.38
N LEU A 75 -8.75 -2.91 4.08
CA LEU A 75 -9.51 -1.96 3.25
C LEU A 75 -11.00 -1.90 3.65
N THR A 76 -11.57 -3.05 4.04
CA THR A 76 -12.96 -3.13 4.48
C THR A 76 -13.16 -2.43 5.82
N ASP A 77 -12.14 -2.41 6.69
CA ASP A 77 -12.26 -1.85 8.03
C ASP A 77 -10.98 -1.14 8.52
N ALA A 78 -10.58 -0.09 7.80
CA ALA A 78 -9.36 0.67 8.05
C ALA A 78 -9.36 1.51 9.34
N GLN A 79 -10.47 1.52 10.10
CA GLN A 79 -10.61 2.27 11.34
C GLN A 79 -10.59 1.30 12.52
N PHE A 80 -9.69 1.55 13.48
CA PHE A 80 -9.71 0.86 14.75
C PHE A 80 -9.95 1.87 15.86
N ASP A 81 -11.06 1.70 16.58
CA ASP A 81 -11.44 2.53 17.72
C ASP A 81 -11.16 1.84 19.07
N ALA A 82 -10.53 0.65 19.03
CA ALA A 82 -10.36 -0.18 20.20
C ALA A 82 -9.10 -1.06 20.19
N ARG A 83 -8.50 -1.21 21.38
CA ARG A 83 -7.28 -2.01 21.63
C ARG A 83 -7.38 -3.47 21.13
N TRP A 84 -8.57 -4.06 21.14
CA TRP A 84 -8.76 -5.45 20.68
C TRP A 84 -8.51 -5.62 19.18
N ARG A 85 -8.84 -4.62 18.36
CA ARG A 85 -8.54 -4.61 16.92
C ARG A 85 -7.05 -4.57 16.64
N ALA A 86 -6.29 -3.85 17.46
CA ALA A 86 -4.84 -3.83 17.32
C ALA A 86 -4.24 -5.22 17.53
N THR A 87 -4.75 -6.00 18.50
CA THR A 87 -4.32 -7.39 18.70
C THR A 87 -4.59 -8.27 17.49
N GLU A 88 -5.78 -8.19 16.89
CA GLU A 88 -6.11 -8.96 15.68
C GLU A 88 -5.17 -8.61 14.53
N ILE A 89 -4.88 -7.33 14.34
CA ILE A 89 -3.96 -6.84 13.30
C ILE A 89 -2.54 -7.35 13.56
N ILE A 90 -2.04 -7.22 14.79
CA ILE A 90 -0.72 -7.73 15.21
C ILE A 90 -0.63 -9.25 14.94
N ASP A 91 -1.67 -10.00 15.26
CA ASP A 91 -1.71 -11.45 15.03
C ASP A 91 -1.66 -11.76 13.52
N SER A 92 -2.36 -11.01 12.67
CA SER A 92 -2.27 -11.14 11.21
C SER A 92 -0.87 -10.83 10.68
N PHE A 93 -0.24 -9.74 11.12
CA PHE A 93 1.14 -9.40 10.78
C PHE A 93 2.11 -10.53 11.13
N ARG A 94 1.97 -11.13 12.32
CA ARG A 94 2.81 -12.24 12.78
C ARG A 94 2.54 -13.54 12.02
N ALA A 95 1.29 -13.78 11.62
CA ALA A 95 0.94 -14.92 10.78
C ALA A 95 1.59 -14.81 9.39
N ILE A 96 1.50 -13.64 8.75
CA ILE A 96 2.17 -13.37 7.46
C ILE A 96 3.69 -13.51 7.62
N ALA A 97 4.27 -12.97 8.70
CA ALA A 97 5.69 -13.10 8.99
C ALA A 97 6.13 -14.58 9.13
N HIS A 98 5.29 -15.44 9.69
CA HIS A 98 5.58 -16.87 9.83
C HIS A 98 5.60 -17.60 8.48
N ALA A 99 4.76 -17.18 7.54
CA ALA A 99 4.67 -17.77 6.21
C ALA A 99 5.70 -17.20 5.21
N ALA A 100 6.37 -16.10 5.55
CA ALA A 100 7.27 -15.37 4.67
C ALA A 100 8.39 -16.24 4.07
N PRO A 101 8.80 -15.99 2.81
CA PRO A 101 9.80 -16.80 2.10
C PRO A 101 11.19 -16.78 2.72
N ASP A 102 11.54 -15.70 3.43
CA ASP A 102 12.83 -15.55 4.07
C ASP A 102 12.76 -14.71 5.35
N ASP A 103 13.84 -14.81 6.13
CA ASP A 103 13.96 -14.13 7.42
C ASP A 103 13.90 -12.59 7.29
N ALA A 104 14.34 -12.00 6.17
CA ALA A 104 14.32 -10.55 6.00
C ALA A 104 12.89 -10.04 5.85
N VAL A 105 12.09 -10.71 5.02
CA VAL A 105 10.65 -10.40 4.84
C VAL A 105 9.87 -10.67 6.12
N ALA A 106 10.15 -11.79 6.79
CA ALA A 106 9.57 -12.11 8.10
C ALA A 106 9.87 -11.02 9.14
N ASN A 107 11.12 -10.51 9.17
CA ASN A 107 11.52 -9.46 10.10
C ASN A 107 10.81 -8.14 9.80
N ASP A 108 10.61 -7.78 8.53
CA ASP A 108 9.89 -6.58 8.14
C ASP A 108 8.40 -6.64 8.59
N TRP A 109 7.74 -7.79 8.41
CA TRP A 109 6.38 -7.99 8.92
C TRP A 109 6.29 -7.96 10.45
N ASN A 110 7.25 -8.58 11.14
CA ASN A 110 7.32 -8.53 12.61
C ASN A 110 7.61 -7.12 13.13
N ALA A 111 8.44 -6.33 12.43
CA ALA A 111 8.72 -4.95 12.79
C ALA A 111 7.43 -4.11 12.77
N MET A 112 6.60 -4.28 11.74
CA MET A 112 5.28 -3.63 11.68
C MET A 112 4.36 -4.08 12.81
N ALA A 113 4.33 -5.39 13.12
CA ALA A 113 3.55 -5.93 14.23
C ALA A 113 3.94 -5.28 15.57
N ASP A 114 5.25 -5.22 15.84
CA ASP A 114 5.77 -4.69 17.09
C ASP A 114 5.52 -3.17 17.20
N VAL A 115 5.56 -2.44 16.09
CA VAL A 115 5.23 -1.01 16.08
C VAL A 115 3.76 -0.80 16.42
N ILE A 116 2.87 -1.59 15.81
CA ILE A 116 1.44 -1.54 16.10
C ILE A 116 1.19 -1.88 17.57
N GLU A 117 1.92 -2.85 18.13
CA GLU A 117 1.85 -3.19 19.55
C GLU A 117 2.23 -2.00 20.45
N GLU A 118 3.34 -1.30 20.14
CA GLU A 118 3.76 -0.12 20.90
C GLU A 118 2.76 1.03 20.78
N VAL A 119 2.27 1.34 19.56
CA VAL A 119 1.36 2.47 19.36
C VAL A 119 -0.07 2.16 19.79
N ALA A 120 -0.49 0.89 19.84
CA ALA A 120 -1.83 0.49 20.26
C ALA A 120 -2.19 1.01 21.67
N ASP A 121 -1.18 1.08 22.53
CA ASP A 121 -1.30 1.51 23.93
C ASP A 121 -1.25 3.03 24.12
N LEU A 122 -0.86 3.77 23.09
CA LEU A 122 -0.83 5.23 23.12
C LEU A 122 -2.23 5.81 22.99
N ASP A 123 -2.49 6.87 23.76
CA ASP A 123 -3.67 7.71 23.57
C ASP A 123 -3.43 8.58 22.33
N MET A 124 -4.11 8.27 21.23
CA MET A 124 -4.03 8.99 19.96
C MET A 124 -5.24 9.92 19.77
N SER A 125 -5.72 10.52 20.86
CA SER A 125 -6.87 11.42 20.80
C SER A 125 -6.57 12.70 20.01
N TYR A 126 -5.30 13.04 19.76
CA TYR A 126 -4.92 14.18 18.93
C TYR A 126 -4.39 13.77 17.55
N PRO A 127 -4.83 14.45 16.48
CA PRO A 127 -4.20 14.34 15.16
C PRO A 127 -2.72 14.68 15.30
N GLY A 128 -1.84 13.75 14.89
CA GLY A 128 -0.39 13.89 15.03
C GLY A 128 0.28 13.05 16.11
N ASP A 129 -0.47 12.54 17.09
CA ASP A 129 0.12 11.69 18.14
C ASP A 129 0.72 10.40 17.56
N LEU A 130 0.08 9.85 16.52
CA LEU A 130 0.59 8.68 15.81
C LEU A 130 1.90 8.98 15.08
N GLU A 131 1.97 10.09 14.36
CA GLU A 131 3.18 10.48 13.61
C GLU A 131 4.34 10.78 14.57
N ASN A 132 4.07 11.50 15.66
CA ASN A 132 5.06 11.73 16.72
C ASN A 132 5.51 10.42 17.35
N ALA A 133 4.60 9.47 17.60
CA ALA A 133 4.96 8.16 18.13
C ALA A 133 5.85 7.38 17.15
N LEU A 134 5.51 7.37 15.86
CA LEU A 134 6.31 6.70 14.83
C LEU A 134 7.70 7.33 14.68
N PHE A 135 7.78 8.66 14.74
CA PHE A 135 9.05 9.40 14.71
C PHE A 135 9.90 9.12 15.97
N GLU A 136 9.31 9.11 17.15
CA GLU A 136 10.02 8.77 18.39
C GLU A 136 10.48 7.31 18.40
N LEU A 137 9.70 6.38 17.83
CA LEU A 137 10.09 4.98 17.64
C LEU A 137 11.26 4.87 16.63
N SER A 138 11.21 5.59 15.51
CA SER A 138 12.28 5.54 14.50
C SER A 138 13.61 6.10 15.01
N ILE A 139 13.58 7.08 15.91
CA ILE A 139 14.79 7.69 16.48
C ILE A 139 15.30 6.93 17.71
N ASN A 140 14.44 6.65 18.69
CA ASN A 140 14.89 6.13 19.97
C ASN A 140 15.04 4.61 19.98
N GLU A 141 14.32 3.93 19.10
CA GLU A 141 14.26 2.47 19.02
C GLU A 141 14.77 1.97 17.65
N ALA A 142 15.64 2.75 16.99
CA ALA A 142 16.26 2.40 15.70
C ALA A 142 16.98 1.03 15.75
N ASP A 143 17.56 0.66 16.89
CA ASP A 143 18.20 -0.64 17.08
C ASP A 143 17.19 -1.81 17.07
N ARG A 144 15.92 -1.52 17.41
CA ARG A 144 14.83 -2.51 17.51
C ARG A 144 13.98 -2.57 16.25
N PHE A 145 13.58 -1.41 15.71
CA PHE A 145 12.68 -1.33 14.55
C PHE A 145 13.40 -1.08 13.22
N GLY A 146 14.71 -0.80 13.26
CA GLY A 146 15.49 -0.49 12.07
C GLY A 146 14.99 0.77 11.36
N ASP A 147 15.10 0.77 10.04
CA ASP A 147 14.52 1.80 9.18
C ASP A 147 13.05 1.47 8.90
N ILE A 148 12.21 1.76 9.90
CA ILE A 148 10.77 1.52 9.88
C ILE A 148 10.09 2.24 8.72
N GLU A 149 10.58 3.42 8.33
CA GLU A 149 10.03 4.20 7.22
C GLU A 149 10.23 3.48 5.88
N ALA A 150 11.30 2.70 5.76
CA ALA A 150 11.58 1.89 4.57
C ALA A 150 10.91 0.50 4.61
N VAL A 151 10.37 0.04 5.75
CA VAL A 151 9.72 -1.28 5.87
C VAL A 151 8.55 -1.43 4.88
N PRO A 152 7.58 -0.50 4.81
CA PRO A 152 6.47 -0.61 3.86
C PRO A 152 6.91 -0.75 2.40
N ALA A 153 7.92 0.03 1.98
CA ALA A 153 8.42 -0.03 0.61
C ALA A 153 9.09 -1.37 0.28
N ARG A 154 9.83 -1.96 1.24
CA ARG A 154 10.43 -3.29 1.06
C ARG A 154 9.38 -4.39 1.00
N LEU A 155 8.39 -4.35 1.89
CA LEU A 155 7.26 -5.29 1.87
C LEU A 155 6.47 -5.21 0.57
N ASN A 156 6.21 -3.98 0.08
CA ASN A 156 5.54 -3.75 -1.20
C ASN A 156 6.32 -4.38 -2.35
N ALA A 157 7.60 -4.05 -2.48
CA ALA A 157 8.45 -4.62 -3.53
C ALA A 157 8.53 -6.15 -3.43
N HIS A 158 8.49 -6.71 -2.21
CA HIS A 158 8.48 -8.16 -2.03
C HIS A 158 7.16 -8.79 -2.50
N LEU A 159 6.01 -8.20 -2.15
CA LEU A 159 4.71 -8.68 -2.62
C LEU A 159 4.61 -8.60 -4.14
N GLU A 160 5.02 -7.48 -4.75
CA GLU A 160 4.98 -7.29 -6.21
C GLU A 160 5.82 -8.30 -6.98
N ASN A 161 7.01 -8.63 -6.47
CA ASN A 161 7.94 -9.54 -7.16
C ASN A 161 7.68 -11.01 -6.83
N GLY A 162 7.22 -11.27 -5.62
CA GLY A 162 7.12 -12.61 -5.06
C GLY A 162 5.74 -13.21 -5.29
N CYS A 163 4.69 -12.48 -4.94
CA CYS A 163 3.33 -12.91 -5.19
C CYS A 163 3.02 -12.59 -6.65
N THR A 164 3.48 -13.47 -7.54
CA THR A 164 3.13 -13.38 -8.96
C THR A 164 1.62 -13.33 -9.06
N PHE A 165 1.12 -12.15 -9.41
CA PHE A 165 -0.24 -11.93 -9.90
C PHE A 165 -0.42 -12.91 -11.04
N SER A 166 -1.09 -14.03 -10.76
CA SER A 166 -1.47 -14.94 -11.81
C SER A 166 -2.54 -14.20 -12.57
N GLU A 167 -2.15 -13.42 -13.56
CA GLU A 167 -3.00 -13.07 -14.69
C GLU A 167 -3.35 -14.39 -15.40
N SER A 168 -4.16 -15.23 -14.78
CA SER A 168 -4.97 -16.25 -15.44
C SER A 168 -6.10 -15.57 -16.23
N GLN A 169 -5.82 -14.44 -16.88
CA GLN A 169 -6.55 -13.88 -18.02
C GLN A 169 -5.75 -14.13 -19.31
N THR A 170 -5.32 -15.38 -19.55
CA THR A 170 -5.09 -15.86 -20.93
C THR A 170 -6.29 -16.63 -21.48
N GLY A 171 -7.47 -16.45 -20.88
CA GLY A 171 -8.70 -16.61 -21.63
C GLY A 171 -8.80 -15.43 -22.60
N ASP A 172 -9.01 -15.71 -23.88
CA ASP A 172 -9.47 -14.77 -24.93
C ASP A 172 -10.82 -14.11 -24.55
N ALA A 173 -10.91 -13.51 -23.37
CA ALA A 173 -11.91 -12.52 -23.01
C ALA A 173 -11.38 -11.21 -23.57
N ASP A 174 -11.78 -10.91 -24.80
CA ASP A 174 -12.05 -9.57 -25.31
C ASP A 174 -11.65 -8.46 -24.31
N LEU A 175 -10.39 -7.99 -24.38
CA LEU A 175 -9.76 -6.99 -23.51
C LEU A 175 -10.39 -5.60 -23.74
N GLY A 176 -11.67 -5.50 -23.39
CA GLY A 176 -12.47 -4.28 -23.33
C GLY A 176 -12.72 -3.83 -21.90
N ALA A 177 -11.98 -4.33 -20.90
CA ALA A 177 -11.93 -3.68 -19.60
C ALA A 177 -11.07 -2.43 -19.76
N GLU A 178 -11.73 -1.31 -20.06
CA GLU A 178 -11.11 -0.03 -20.31
C GLU A 178 -10.28 0.43 -19.09
N PRO A 179 -9.10 1.07 -19.29
CA PRO A 179 -8.25 1.63 -18.22
C PRO A 179 -8.99 2.59 -17.26
N ALA A 180 -10.21 3.00 -17.61
CA ALA A 180 -11.11 3.77 -16.76
C ALA A 180 -11.45 3.06 -15.43
N ASN A 181 -11.54 1.73 -15.36
CA ASN A 181 -12.02 1.06 -14.14
C ASN A 181 -11.01 1.13 -12.98
N GLU A 182 -9.73 0.85 -13.24
CA GLU A 182 -8.67 0.89 -12.23
C GLU A 182 -8.45 2.32 -11.70
N TYR A 183 -8.38 3.29 -12.62
CA TYR A 183 -8.33 4.71 -12.27
C TYR A 183 -9.49 5.11 -11.36
N CYS A 184 -10.72 4.76 -11.75
CA CYS A 184 -11.91 5.16 -11.02
C CYS A 184 -11.99 4.56 -9.61
N ASP A 185 -11.48 3.35 -9.41
CA ASP A 185 -11.44 2.73 -8.08
C ASP A 185 -10.42 3.41 -7.17
N GLN A 186 -9.30 3.90 -7.71
CA GLN A 186 -8.30 4.67 -6.95
C GLN A 186 -8.80 6.07 -6.55
N VAL A 187 -9.52 6.77 -7.44
CA VAL A 187 -9.92 8.17 -7.20
C VAL A 187 -11.27 8.35 -6.50
N ARG A 188 -12.15 7.35 -6.48
CA ARG A 188 -13.46 7.43 -5.82
C ARG A 188 -13.37 7.71 -4.31
N PRO A 189 -12.43 7.12 -3.55
CA PRO A 189 -12.21 7.49 -2.14
C PRO A 189 -11.80 8.96 -1.96
N LEU A 190 -11.08 9.52 -2.94
CA LEU A 190 -10.59 10.89 -2.90
C LEU A 190 -11.64 11.90 -3.33
N SER A 191 -12.59 11.56 -4.20
CA SER A 191 -13.58 12.51 -4.73
C SER A 191 -14.35 13.27 -3.65
N HIS A 192 -14.67 12.59 -2.55
CA HIS A 192 -15.40 13.16 -1.42
C HIS A 192 -14.55 14.07 -0.53
N ASN A 193 -13.23 13.85 -0.48
CA ASN A 193 -12.36 14.48 0.48
C ASN A 193 -11.16 15.22 -0.13
N LEU A 194 -10.97 15.26 -1.45
CA LEU A 194 -9.75 15.77 -2.09
C LEU A 194 -9.35 17.17 -1.62
N VAL A 195 -10.32 18.06 -1.41
CA VAL A 195 -10.05 19.41 -0.86
C VAL A 195 -9.80 19.37 0.64
N SER A 196 -10.56 18.56 1.37
CA SER A 196 -10.38 18.36 2.82
C SER A 196 -9.02 17.75 3.14
N ASP A 197 -8.59 16.74 2.39
CA ASP A 197 -7.32 16.03 2.56
C ASP A 197 -6.13 16.96 2.26
N VAL A 198 -6.23 17.76 1.21
CA VAL A 198 -5.25 18.81 0.88
C VAL A 198 -5.24 19.92 1.93
N GLU A 199 -6.39 20.29 2.49
CA GLU A 199 -6.49 21.26 3.58
C GLU A 199 -5.94 20.70 4.91
N GLU A 200 -6.02 19.39 5.15
CA GLU A 200 -5.50 18.75 6.35
C GLU A 200 -3.97 18.75 6.41
N VAL A 201 -3.31 18.88 5.26
CA VAL A 201 -1.87 19.18 5.17
C VAL A 201 -1.52 20.50 5.90
N ARG A 202 -2.48 21.40 6.17
CA ARG A 202 -2.25 22.66 6.91
C ARG A 202 -1.88 22.48 8.38
N GLN A 203 -2.05 21.28 8.91
CA GLN A 203 -1.74 20.97 10.31
C GLN A 203 -0.20 21.01 10.52
N PRO A 204 0.27 21.31 11.74
CA PRO A 204 1.71 21.37 12.07
C PRO A 204 2.52 20.13 11.69
N ASN A 205 1.86 18.98 11.50
CA ASN A 205 2.49 17.71 11.13
C ASN A 205 2.27 17.33 9.65
N GLY A 206 1.75 18.26 8.83
CA GLY A 206 1.36 18.00 7.44
C GLY A 206 2.49 17.69 6.47
N VAL A 207 3.76 17.68 6.91
CA VAL A 207 4.90 17.25 6.09
C VAL A 207 4.70 15.82 5.60
N HIS A 208 4.43 14.89 6.51
CA HIS A 208 4.29 13.47 6.17
C HIS A 208 3.03 13.20 5.36
N LEU A 209 1.91 13.83 5.74
CA LEU A 209 0.67 13.78 4.96
C LEU A 209 0.88 14.32 3.54
N GLY A 210 1.62 15.42 3.36
CA GLY A 210 1.91 15.96 2.04
C GLY A 210 2.84 15.06 1.21
N THR A 211 3.85 14.43 1.82
CA THR A 211 4.68 13.43 1.11
C THR A 211 3.85 12.21 0.71
N TYR A 212 2.97 11.74 1.60
CA TYR A 212 2.05 10.63 1.34
C TYR A 212 1.09 10.95 0.18
N LEU A 213 0.39 12.09 0.24
CA LEU A 213 -0.53 12.53 -0.80
C LEU A 213 0.19 12.71 -2.14
N ALA A 214 1.42 13.23 -2.13
CA ALA A 214 2.22 13.37 -3.35
C ALA A 214 2.53 12.00 -3.99
N SER A 215 2.89 10.98 -3.21
CA SER A 215 3.12 9.64 -3.72
C SER A 215 1.84 9.05 -4.32
N MET A 216 0.74 9.10 -3.57
CA MET A 216 -0.57 8.59 -4.01
C MET A 216 -1.04 9.26 -5.31
N PHE A 217 -0.81 10.57 -5.48
CA PHE A 217 -1.15 11.27 -6.72
C PHE A 217 -0.27 10.84 -7.90
N LEU A 218 0.98 10.44 -7.69
CA LEU A 218 1.82 9.87 -8.76
C LEU A 218 1.33 8.47 -9.17
N ASP A 219 0.87 7.67 -8.21
CA ASP A 219 0.32 6.35 -8.50
C ASP A 219 -0.98 6.47 -9.32
N ILE A 220 -1.86 7.40 -8.96
CA ILE A 220 -3.07 7.72 -9.73
C ILE A 220 -2.74 8.27 -11.12
N ALA A 221 -1.68 9.09 -11.23
CA ALA A 221 -1.24 9.59 -12.52
C ALA A 221 -0.82 8.46 -13.48
N ALA A 222 -0.26 7.37 -12.96
CA ALA A 222 0.19 6.23 -13.76
C ALA A 222 -0.95 5.41 -14.36
N THR A 223 -2.13 5.44 -13.73
CA THR A 223 -3.35 4.74 -14.16
C THR A 223 -4.36 5.64 -14.87
N ALA A 224 -4.06 6.93 -15.02
CA ALA A 224 -4.95 7.92 -15.61
C ALA A 224 -5.38 7.55 -17.05
N PRO A 225 -6.64 7.84 -17.43
CA PRO A 225 -7.20 7.44 -18.73
C PRO A 225 -6.64 8.22 -19.92
N ASP A 226 -6.03 9.39 -19.68
CA ASP A 226 -5.37 10.20 -20.70
C ASP A 226 -4.23 11.05 -20.13
N ASP A 227 -3.34 11.51 -21.02
CA ASP A 227 -2.15 12.29 -20.68
C ASP A 227 -2.48 13.59 -19.93
N ALA A 228 -3.63 14.21 -20.18
CA ALA A 228 -4.00 15.47 -19.54
C ALA A 228 -4.41 15.24 -18.08
N ILE A 229 -5.13 14.15 -17.79
CA ILE A 229 -5.46 13.74 -16.42
C ILE A 229 -4.21 13.28 -15.68
N ALA A 230 -3.33 12.52 -16.33
CA ALA A 230 -2.04 12.11 -15.77
C ALA A 230 -1.16 13.33 -15.39
N GLU A 231 -1.09 14.34 -16.27
CA GLU A 231 -0.36 15.58 -16.05
C GLU A 231 -0.96 16.38 -14.87
N ASP A 232 -2.29 16.47 -14.77
CA ASP A 232 -2.97 17.15 -13.67
C ASP A 232 -2.67 16.50 -12.31
N TRP A 233 -2.70 15.16 -12.23
CA TRP A 233 -2.30 14.42 -11.02
C TRP A 233 -0.82 14.58 -10.68
N THR A 234 0.06 14.51 -11.68
CA THR A 234 1.51 14.72 -11.50
C THR A 234 1.82 16.14 -11.00
N ASN A 235 1.14 17.14 -11.55
CA ASN A 235 1.26 18.53 -11.10
C ASN A 235 0.77 18.68 -9.66
N LEU A 236 -0.35 18.06 -9.30
CA LEU A 236 -0.87 18.06 -7.94
C LEU A 236 0.13 17.40 -6.98
N ALA A 237 0.70 16.25 -7.35
CA ALA A 237 1.75 15.56 -6.60
C ALA A 237 2.97 16.44 -6.35
N GLY A 238 3.54 17.04 -7.40
CA GLY A 238 4.71 17.89 -7.30
C GLY A 238 4.49 19.11 -6.40
N ARG A 239 3.29 19.70 -6.47
CA ARG A 239 2.91 20.86 -5.65
C ARG A 239 2.77 20.48 -4.17
N VAL A 240 2.07 19.39 -3.88
CA VAL A 240 1.85 18.91 -2.50
C VAL A 240 3.15 18.40 -1.88
N GLY A 241 4.00 17.70 -2.64
CA GLY A 241 5.32 17.26 -2.19
C GLY A 241 6.29 18.43 -1.96
N SER A 242 6.26 19.45 -2.83
CA SER A 242 7.06 20.67 -2.64
C SER A 242 6.64 21.46 -1.40
N MET A 243 5.34 21.48 -1.10
CA MET A 243 4.78 22.09 0.09
C MET A 243 5.21 21.34 1.36
N ALA A 244 5.09 20.01 1.35
CA ALA A 244 5.60 19.15 2.43
C ALA A 244 7.08 19.42 2.74
N GLY A 245 7.93 19.47 1.71
CA GLY A 245 9.36 19.73 1.87
C GLY A 245 9.69 21.11 2.46
N ARG A 246 8.80 22.10 2.28
CA ARG A 246 9.01 23.48 2.77
C ARG A 246 8.46 23.71 4.18
N MET A 247 7.50 22.90 4.62
CA MET A 247 6.97 22.92 5.99
C MET A 247 7.98 22.52 7.08
N HIS A 248 9.13 21.94 6.71
CA HIS A 248 10.26 21.76 7.64
C HIS A 248 10.91 23.07 8.10
N THR A 249 10.55 24.20 7.51
CA THR A 249 11.00 25.52 7.94
C THR A 249 9.85 26.19 8.70
N ASP A 250 10.12 27.03 9.71
CA ASP A 250 9.16 27.69 10.61
C ASP A 250 8.11 28.62 9.92
N SER A 251 7.83 28.44 8.63
CA SER A 251 7.14 29.34 7.69
C SER A 251 5.83 28.73 7.14
N VAL A 252 5.20 27.81 7.86
CA VAL A 252 4.01 27.05 7.41
C VAL A 252 2.87 27.95 6.85
N PRO A 253 2.51 29.10 7.45
CA PRO A 253 1.39 29.91 6.95
C PRO A 253 1.60 30.52 5.56
N ASP A 254 2.84 30.88 5.22
CA ASP A 254 3.15 31.62 3.99
C ASP A 254 3.20 30.71 2.76
N GLU A 255 3.62 29.45 2.94
CA GLU A 255 3.69 28.43 1.87
C GLU A 255 2.30 27.99 1.39
N PHE A 256 1.36 27.82 2.31
CA PHE A 256 -0.04 27.52 1.97
C PHE A 256 -0.71 28.66 1.22
N GLN A 257 -0.46 29.88 1.68
CA GLN A 257 -0.98 31.05 1.00
C GLN A 257 -0.36 31.18 -0.39
N ALA A 258 0.90 30.78 -0.60
CA ALA A 258 1.50 30.70 -1.92
C ALA A 258 0.82 29.66 -2.82
N LEU A 259 0.39 28.52 -2.28
CA LEU A 259 -0.35 27.49 -3.02
C LEU A 259 -1.78 27.93 -3.39
N GLU A 260 -2.51 28.56 -2.48
CA GLU A 260 -3.83 29.13 -2.75
C GLU A 260 -3.77 30.27 -3.78
N ASN A 261 -2.70 31.07 -3.73
CA ASN A 261 -2.46 32.13 -4.69
C ASN A 261 -1.88 31.64 -6.02
N ASP A 262 -1.57 30.34 -6.13
CA ASP A 262 -1.15 29.77 -7.39
C ASP A 262 -2.35 29.66 -8.33
N GLU A 263 -2.33 30.51 -9.37
CA GLU A 263 -3.42 30.63 -10.34
C GLU A 263 -3.75 29.31 -11.05
N GLU A 264 -2.84 28.32 -11.05
CA GLU A 264 -3.04 27.03 -11.70
C GLU A 264 -3.61 25.96 -10.76
N PHE A 265 -3.44 26.10 -9.44
CA PHE A 265 -3.82 25.08 -8.47
C PHE A 265 -5.33 24.83 -8.44
N GLY A 266 -6.12 25.90 -8.32
CA GLY A 266 -7.58 25.82 -8.34
C GLY A 266 -8.12 25.17 -9.61
N PRO A 267 -7.70 25.62 -10.81
CA PRO A 267 -8.10 25.01 -12.07
C PRO A 267 -7.74 23.52 -12.21
N ILE A 268 -6.60 23.06 -11.68
CA ILE A 268 -6.23 21.62 -11.69
C ILE A 268 -7.24 20.82 -10.85
N ILE A 269 -7.51 21.24 -9.61
CA ILE A 269 -8.47 20.55 -8.74
C ILE A 269 -9.86 20.52 -9.36
N GLU A 270 -10.32 21.62 -9.96
CA GLU A 270 -11.63 21.66 -10.62
C GLU A 270 -11.72 20.73 -11.84
N ARG A 271 -10.63 20.58 -12.61
CA ARG A 271 -10.59 19.63 -13.73
C ARG A 271 -10.63 18.19 -13.25
N LEU A 272 -9.79 17.83 -12.28
CA LEU A 272 -9.75 16.48 -11.71
C LEU A 272 -11.10 16.11 -11.10
N LYS A 273 -11.71 16.98 -10.28
CA LYS A 273 -13.05 16.75 -9.72
C LYS A 273 -14.10 16.53 -10.80
N ARG A 274 -14.15 17.41 -11.81
CA ARG A 274 -15.11 17.27 -12.90
C ARG A 274 -14.94 15.93 -13.62
N HIS A 275 -13.71 15.53 -13.90
CA HIS A 275 -13.42 14.27 -14.56
C HIS A 275 -13.85 13.07 -13.71
N ILE A 276 -13.54 13.07 -12.41
CA ILE A 276 -13.97 12.02 -11.47
C ILE A 276 -15.50 11.95 -11.42
N ASP A 277 -16.19 13.10 -11.32
CA ASP A 277 -17.66 13.14 -11.27
C ASP A 277 -18.31 12.65 -12.57
N THR A 278 -17.68 12.85 -13.74
CA THR A 278 -18.26 12.48 -15.04
C THR A 278 -17.94 11.06 -15.47
N GLU A 279 -16.72 10.59 -15.19
CA GLU A 279 -16.22 9.31 -15.69
C GLU A 279 -16.25 8.20 -14.62
N CYS A 280 -16.26 8.55 -13.33
CA CYS A 280 -16.19 7.58 -12.21
C CYS A 280 -17.40 7.59 -11.28
N GLY A 281 -18.36 8.50 -11.51
CA GLY A 281 -19.55 8.76 -10.68
C GLY A 281 -20.80 7.96 -11.05
#